data_AF-A0A6I7FJ53-F1
#
_entry.id   AF-A0A6I7FJ53-F1
#
_cell.length_a   1.000
_cell.length_b   1.000
_cell.length_c   1.000
_cell.angle_alpha   90.00
_cell.angle_beta   90.00
_cell.angle_gamma   90.00
#
_symmetry.space_group_name_H-M   'P 1'
#
loop_
_entity.id
_entity.type
_entity.pdbx_description
1 polymer ?
#
loop_
_entity_poly.entity_id
_entity_poly.type
_entity_poly.pdbx_seq_one_letter_code
_entity_poly.pdbx_strand_id
1 'polypeptide(L)'
;MSDYPLKHDHVGSVVCKVETYRFRFRGVPAAEIEIANVPGENASFSFQIKRNEQFWPGLPFHLSNQLSAGAAELEQIGFGRMWYESKTEALQAATDAIEHILKKHKEVDKLEFSKVSKQ
;
A
#
# COMPACT_ATOMS: atom_id res chain seq x y z
N MET A 1 -0.82 15.36 22.72
CA MET A 1 -1.82 14.28 22.56
C MET A 1 -3.04 14.93 21.96
N SER A 2 -3.47 14.51 20.78
CA SER A 2 -4.66 15.08 20.15
C SER A 2 -5.86 14.29 20.66
N ASP A 3 -6.77 14.97 21.34
CA ASP A 3 -7.93 14.34 21.96
C ASP A 3 -8.83 13.72 20.90
N TYR A 4 -9.03 12.42 21.01
CA TYR A 4 -9.99 11.68 20.20
C TYR A 4 -11.39 12.31 20.40
N PRO A 5 -12.03 12.87 19.35
CA PRO A 5 -13.12 13.83 19.52
C PRO A 5 -14.49 13.18 19.80
N LEU A 6 -14.57 11.85 19.78
CA LEU A 6 -15.82 11.11 19.87
C LEU A 6 -15.92 10.37 21.21
N LYS A 7 -17.09 10.44 21.84
CA LYS A 7 -17.39 9.71 23.08
C LYS A 7 -18.00 8.37 22.70
N HIS A 8 -17.40 7.27 23.18
CA HIS A 8 -17.94 5.92 23.02
C HIS A 8 -18.41 5.41 24.38
N ASP A 9 -19.62 4.85 24.44
CA ASP A 9 -20.22 4.25 25.65
C ASP A 9 -19.57 2.90 26.05
N HIS A 10 -18.74 2.33 25.18
CA HIS A 10 -18.13 1.01 25.34
C HIS A 10 -16.62 1.04 25.09
N VAL A 11 -15.87 0.30 25.91
CA VAL A 11 -14.41 0.13 25.79
C VAL A 11 -14.10 -0.71 24.55
N GLY A 12 -13.46 -0.13 23.54
CA GLY A 12 -12.93 -0.85 22.38
C GLY A 12 -13.51 -0.47 21.01
N SER A 13 -14.42 0.50 20.93
CA SER A 13 -14.87 1.06 19.64
C SER A 13 -14.02 2.26 19.23
N VAL A 14 -13.67 2.34 17.94
CA VAL A 14 -12.98 3.49 17.36
C VAL A 14 -13.57 3.82 15.99
N VAL A 15 -13.88 5.08 15.78
CA VAL A 15 -14.22 5.66 14.47
C VAL A 15 -12.95 6.16 13.81
N CYS A 16 -12.72 5.68 12.60
CA CYS A 16 -11.62 6.08 11.74
C CYS A 16 -12.16 6.93 10.59
N LYS A 17 -11.38 7.91 10.14
CA LYS A 17 -11.57 8.54 8.84
C LYS A 17 -10.85 7.69 7.79
N VAL A 18 -11.55 7.28 6.74
CA VAL A 18 -10.95 6.53 5.62
C VAL A 18 -10.78 7.45 4.42
N GLU A 19 -9.58 7.43 3.84
CA GLU A 19 -9.26 8.11 2.58
C GLU A 19 -8.76 7.08 1.56
N THR A 20 -9.31 7.12 0.34
CA THR A 20 -8.96 6.18 -0.74
C THR A 20 -8.08 6.86 -1.78
N TYR A 21 -6.98 6.21 -2.13
CA TYR A 21 -6.00 6.67 -3.11
C TYR A 21 -5.90 5.67 -4.26
N ARG A 22 -5.72 6.18 -5.47
CA ARG A 22 -5.45 5.37 -6.66
C ARG A 22 -3.98 5.46 -6.99
N PHE A 23 -3.29 4.32 -6.90
CA PHE A 23 -1.87 4.21 -7.17
C PHE A 23 -1.60 3.79 -8.62
N ARG A 24 -0.64 4.44 -9.26
CA ARG A 24 -0.14 4.07 -10.59
C ARG A 24 1.32 3.68 -10.48
N PHE A 25 1.66 2.52 -11.03
CA PHE A 25 3.04 2.08 -11.16
C PHE A 25 3.50 2.30 -12.61
N ARG A 26 4.54 3.13 -12.81
CA ARG A 26 5.08 3.45 -14.15
C ARG A 26 3.99 3.90 -15.16
N GLY A 27 3.03 4.68 -14.69
CA GLY A 27 1.91 5.20 -15.50
C GLY A 27 0.70 4.26 -15.63
N VAL A 28 0.82 2.99 -15.22
CA VAL A 28 -0.25 1.99 -15.28
C VAL A 28 -1.05 1.98 -13.97
N PRO A 29 -2.39 2.03 -13.99
CA PRO A 29 -3.21 1.83 -12.80
C PRO A 29 -2.89 0.49 -12.14
N ALA A 30 -2.43 0.54 -10.88
CA ALA A 30 -1.81 -0.63 -10.25
C ALA A 30 -2.49 -1.05 -8.96
N ALA A 31 -2.93 -0.11 -8.12
CA ALA A 31 -3.58 -0.46 -6.86
C ALA A 31 -4.58 0.61 -6.40
N GLU A 32 -5.47 0.18 -5.51
CA GLU A 32 -6.24 1.07 -4.64
C GLU A 32 -5.68 0.95 -3.23
N ILE A 33 -5.50 2.08 -2.55
CA ILE A 33 -4.98 2.16 -1.18
C ILE A 33 -6.03 2.84 -0.33
N GLU A 34 -6.37 2.26 0.81
CA GLU A 34 -7.18 2.88 1.84
C GLU A 34 -6.29 3.24 3.03
N ILE A 35 -6.36 4.48 3.49
CA ILE A 35 -5.73 4.90 4.73
C ILE A 35 -6.81 5.14 5.77
N ALA A 36 -6.79 4.34 6.83
CA ALA A 36 -7.63 4.51 8.00
C ALA A 36 -6.86 5.33 9.04
N ASN A 37 -7.32 6.56 9.28
CA ASN A 37 -6.72 7.47 10.25
C ASN A 37 -7.65 7.64 11.46
N VAL A 38 -7.18 7.24 12.64
CA VAL A 38 -7.85 7.56 13.90
C VAL A 38 -7.58 9.03 14.23
N PRO A 39 -8.62 9.88 14.36
CA PRO A 39 -8.41 11.30 14.65
C PRO A 39 -7.58 11.53 15.92
N GLY A 40 -6.42 12.16 15.76
CA GLY A 40 -5.52 12.48 16.85
C GLY A 40 -4.57 11.36 17.30
N GLU A 41 -4.62 10.21 16.64
CA GLU A 41 -3.76 9.07 16.93
C GLU A 41 -3.06 8.55 15.65
N ASN A 42 -2.94 7.23 15.52
CA ASN A 42 -2.22 6.53 14.49
C ASN A 42 -3.06 6.35 13.22
N ALA A 43 -2.36 6.04 12.14
CA ALA A 43 -2.94 5.60 10.88
C ALA A 43 -2.55 4.15 10.56
N SER A 44 -3.39 3.49 9.79
CA SER A 44 -3.16 2.17 9.22
C SER A 44 -3.55 2.19 7.74
N PHE A 45 -3.09 1.22 6.97
CA PHE A 45 -3.42 1.11 5.56
C PHE A 45 -3.96 -0.26 5.20
N SER A 46 -4.76 -0.30 4.14
CA SER A 46 -4.95 -1.48 3.33
C SER A 46 -4.73 -1.13 1.86
N PHE A 47 -4.36 -2.11 1.04
CA PHE A 47 -4.29 -1.93 -0.39
C PHE A 47 -4.67 -3.19 -1.13
N GLN A 48 -5.09 -3.03 -2.38
CA GLN A 48 -5.33 -4.12 -3.30
C GLN A 48 -4.64 -3.84 -4.63
N ILE A 49 -3.69 -4.72 -5.00
CA ILE A 49 -3.04 -4.67 -6.31
C ILE A 49 -3.99 -5.26 -7.35
N LYS A 50 -4.31 -4.47 -8.38
CA LYS A 50 -5.14 -4.92 -9.50
C LYS A 50 -4.40 -6.00 -10.27
N ARG A 51 -5.08 -7.07 -10.65
CA ARG A 51 -4.48 -8.05 -11.56
C ARG A 51 -4.26 -7.44 -12.94
N ASN A 52 -3.09 -7.74 -13.49
CA ASN A 52 -2.74 -7.32 -14.82
C ASN A 52 -1.67 -8.27 -15.39
N GLU A 53 -2.11 -9.26 -16.14
CA GLU A 53 -1.21 -10.26 -16.74
C GLU A 53 -0.28 -9.63 -17.78
N GLN A 54 -0.63 -8.47 -18.34
CA GLN A 54 0.22 -7.78 -19.31
C GLN A 54 1.45 -7.12 -18.66
N PHE A 55 1.32 -6.60 -17.44
CA PHE A 55 2.38 -5.80 -16.80
C PHE A 55 3.05 -6.51 -15.61
N TRP A 56 2.35 -7.42 -14.95
CA TRP A 56 2.86 -8.25 -13.85
C TRP A 56 2.29 -9.68 -13.93
N PRO A 57 2.61 -10.44 -14.99
CA PRO A 57 2.09 -11.80 -15.22
C PRO A 57 2.43 -12.78 -14.09
N GLY A 58 3.54 -12.54 -13.40
CA GLY A 58 4.01 -13.40 -12.32
C GLY A 58 3.46 -13.04 -10.94
N LEU A 59 2.49 -12.12 -10.81
CA LEU A 59 1.95 -11.70 -9.52
C LEU A 59 1.12 -12.84 -8.90
N PRO A 60 1.51 -13.39 -7.73
CA PRO A 60 0.75 -14.43 -7.06
C PRO A 60 -0.64 -13.96 -6.65
N PHE A 61 -1.62 -14.87 -6.70
CA PHE A 61 -3.02 -14.57 -6.36
C PHE A 61 -3.14 -13.90 -4.99
N HIS A 62 -2.45 -14.42 -3.97
CA HIS A 62 -2.54 -13.91 -2.59
C HIS A 62 -2.03 -12.46 -2.45
N LEU A 63 -1.08 -12.01 -3.28
CA LEU A 63 -0.60 -10.61 -3.29
C LEU A 63 -1.52 -9.65 -4.05
N SER A 64 -2.53 -10.18 -4.75
CA SER A 64 -3.60 -9.40 -5.38
C SER A 64 -4.88 -9.31 -4.54
N ASN A 65 -4.92 -10.03 -3.42
CA ASN A 65 -5.97 -9.85 -2.41
C ASN A 65 -5.73 -8.54 -1.66
N GLN A 66 -6.74 -8.10 -0.90
CA GLN A 66 -6.56 -6.97 0.00
C GLN A 66 -5.54 -7.32 1.07
N LEU A 67 -4.42 -6.59 1.10
CA LEU A 67 -3.39 -6.68 2.13
C LEU A 67 -3.52 -5.48 3.05
N SER A 68 -3.40 -5.71 4.35
CA SER A 68 -3.47 -4.65 5.36
C SER A 68 -2.16 -4.56 6.12
N ALA A 69 -1.90 -3.39 6.70
CA ALA A 69 -0.82 -3.21 7.67
C ALA A 69 -0.86 -4.32 8.73
N GLY A 70 0.31 -4.92 9.02
CA GLY A 70 0.42 -6.09 9.90
C GLY A 70 0.15 -7.46 9.25
N ALA A 71 -0.15 -7.52 7.96
CA ALA A 71 -0.22 -8.79 7.24
C ALA A 71 1.14 -9.50 7.21
N ALA A 72 1.15 -10.82 7.41
CA ALA A 72 2.37 -11.63 7.45
C ALA A 72 3.16 -11.55 6.13
N GLU A 73 2.46 -11.42 5.00
CA GLU A 73 3.05 -11.22 3.68
C GLU A 73 3.88 -9.93 3.61
N LEU A 74 3.45 -8.88 4.31
CA LEU A 74 4.13 -7.58 4.34
C LEU A 74 5.29 -7.58 5.34
N GLU A 75 5.19 -8.33 6.43
CA GLU A 75 6.28 -8.50 7.39
C GLU A 75 7.52 -9.11 6.72
N GLN A 76 7.33 -10.13 5.88
CA GLN A 76 8.41 -10.79 5.14
C GLN A 76 9.18 -9.86 4.20
N ILE A 77 8.59 -8.74 3.79
CA ILE A 77 9.20 -7.74 2.90
C ILE A 77 9.50 -6.41 3.60
N GLY A 78 9.41 -6.36 4.93
CA GLY A 78 9.82 -5.20 5.73
C GLY A 78 8.73 -4.13 5.95
N PHE A 79 7.47 -4.41 5.62
CA PHE A 79 6.32 -3.50 5.75
C PHE A 79 5.26 -3.99 6.75
N GLY A 80 5.66 -4.81 7.73
CA GLY A 80 4.76 -5.49 8.68
C GLY A 80 4.25 -4.68 9.87
N ARG A 81 4.48 -3.36 9.93
CA ARG A 81 3.90 -2.55 11.03
C ARG A 81 2.38 -2.51 10.90
N MET A 82 1.67 -2.61 12.04
CA MET A 82 0.21 -2.50 12.09
C MET A 82 -0.26 -1.03 12.09
N TRP A 83 0.50 -0.16 12.75
CA TRP A 83 0.16 1.24 13.00
C TRP A 83 1.36 2.15 12.69
N TYR A 84 1.04 3.35 12.22
CA TYR A 84 1.98 4.39 11.83
C TYR A 84 1.61 5.70 12.54
N GLU A 85 2.60 6.53 12.83
CA GLU A 85 2.40 7.75 13.63
C GLU A 85 1.61 8.82 12.87
N SER A 86 1.53 8.70 11.55
CA SER A 86 0.78 9.63 10.71
C SER A 86 0.21 8.96 9.46
N LYS A 87 -0.83 9.58 8.89
CA LYS A 87 -1.37 9.24 7.57
C LYS A 87 -0.29 9.22 6.48
N THR A 88 0.63 10.18 6.50
CA THR A 88 1.70 10.29 5.50
C THR A 88 2.66 9.11 5.58
N GLU A 89 3.03 8.69 6.79
CA GLU A 89 3.90 7.53 7.00
C GLU A 89 3.20 6.23 6.57
N ALA A 90 1.92 6.06 6.92
CA ALA A 90 1.12 4.91 6.46
C ALA A 90 1.00 4.85 4.93
N LEU A 91 0.77 6.00 4.28
CA LEU A 91 0.68 6.08 2.82
C LEU A 91 2.02 5.77 2.16
N GLN A 92 3.13 6.28 2.68
CA GLN A 92 4.47 5.99 2.17
C GLN A 92 4.78 4.49 2.28
N ALA A 93 4.48 3.88 3.43
CA ALA A 93 4.67 2.44 3.63
C ALA A 93 3.82 1.60 2.66
N ALA A 94 2.56 1.99 2.45
CA ALA A 94 1.70 1.32 1.47
C ALA A 94 2.27 1.41 0.05
N THR A 95 2.72 2.61 -0.37
CA THR A 95 3.30 2.79 -1.71
C THR A 95 4.60 2.01 -1.87
N ASP A 96 5.48 2.00 -0.87
CA ASP A 96 6.75 1.29 -0.91
C ASP A 96 6.54 -0.23 -0.97
N ALA A 97 5.56 -0.74 -0.21
CA ALA A 97 5.17 -2.15 -0.26
C ALA A 97 4.66 -2.57 -1.64
N ILE A 98 3.74 -1.78 -2.23
CA ILE A 98 3.20 -2.05 -3.57
C ILE A 98 4.31 -2.00 -4.61
N GLU A 99 5.18 -0.98 -4.55
CA GLU A 99 6.33 -0.88 -5.45
C GLU A 99 7.26 -2.07 -5.33
N HIS A 100 7.57 -2.52 -4.12
CA HIS A 100 8.42 -3.68 -3.89
C HIS A 100 7.83 -4.94 -4.53
N ILE A 101 6.54 -5.19 -4.29
CA ILE A 101 5.81 -6.33 -4.86
C ILE A 101 5.84 -6.25 -6.40
N LEU A 102 5.44 -5.11 -6.99
CA LEU A 102 5.37 -4.97 -8.45
C LEU A 102 6.76 -5.01 -9.10
N LYS A 103 7.81 -4.48 -8.46
CA LYS A 103 9.20 -4.58 -8.96
C LYS A 103 9.70 -6.01 -9.02
N LYS A 104 9.24 -6.88 -8.11
CA LYS A 104 9.60 -8.31 -8.07
C LYS A 104 8.86 -9.14 -9.14
N HIS A 105 7.66 -8.71 -9.53
CA HIS A 105 6.74 -9.49 -10.39
C HIS A 105 6.48 -8.88 -11.77
N LYS A 106 7.09 -7.74 -12.10
CA LYS A 106 7.13 -7.22 -13.47
C LYS A 106 7.85 -8.21 -14.39
N GLU A 107 7.55 -8.15 -15.68
CA GLU A 107 8.52 -8.68 -16.65
C GLU A 107 9.84 -7.93 -16.48
N VAL A 108 10.96 -8.68 -16.46
CA VAL A 108 12.30 -8.10 -16.57
C VAL A 108 12.27 -7.18 -17.77
N ASP A 109 12.53 -5.90 -17.53
CA ASP A 109 12.35 -4.79 -18.45
C ASP A 109 12.91 -5.11 -19.85
N LYS A 110 12.07 -5.58 -20.79
CA LYS A 110 12.32 -5.41 -22.25
C LYS A 110 12.22 -3.93 -22.67
N LEU A 111 11.90 -3.06 -21.71
CA LEU A 111 11.84 -1.61 -21.81
C LEU A 111 12.89 -0.93 -20.92
N GLU A 112 14.03 -1.59 -20.65
CA GLU A 112 15.28 -0.86 -20.45
C GLU A 112 15.50 -0.14 -21.79
N PHE A 113 15.05 1.11 -21.88
CA PHE A 113 15.34 1.97 -23.01
C PHE A 113 16.81 1.79 -23.32
N SER A 114 17.07 1.23 -24.51
CA SER A 114 18.37 1.17 -25.15
C SER A 114 19.06 2.48 -24.81
N LYS A 115 20.05 2.40 -23.92
CA LYS A 115 20.98 3.50 -23.68
C LYS A 115 21.57 3.80 -25.04
N VAL A 116 20.96 4.80 -25.64
CA VAL A 116 21.38 5.65 -26.73
C VAL A 116 22.75 5.24 -27.24
N SER A 117 22.73 4.40 -28.27
CA SER A 117 23.77 4.45 -29.29
C SER A 117 23.72 5.85 -29.89
N LYS A 118 24.56 6.75 -29.41
CA LYS A 118 24.99 7.92 -30.18
C LYS A 118 26.49 8.06 -30.00
N GLN A 119 27.15 7.67 -31.08
CA GLN A 119 28.41 8.16 -31.67
C GLN A 119 29.58 8.48 -30.75
#